data_AF-A0A401IZC4-F1
#
_entry.id   AF-A0A401IZC4-F1
#
_cell.length_a   1.000
_cell.length_b   1.000
_cell.length_c   1.000
_cell.angle_alpha   90.00
_cell.angle_beta   90.00
_cell.angle_gamma   90.00
#
_symmetry.space_group_name_H-M   'P 1'
#
loop_
_entity.id
_entity.type
_entity.pdbx_description
1 polymer ?
#
loop_
_entity_poly.entity_id
_entity_poly.type
_entity_poly.pdbx_seq_one_letter_code
_entity_poly.pdbx_strand_id
1 'polypeptide(L)'
;MNDNFVYGLNEKNRNYIVALVFAALLVLGPVQPYGMVFRFAYLAAIPAVLWLALRYGGEKLDLSPDDNDRLSRSITAAIAGMLTVVAYQTATAKYHRECAQTVRDGQGGYECVGETLRVVGPDYGMAFIWIAFAAAAFWAATTRRSN
;
A
#
# COMPACT_ATOMS: atom_id res chain seq x y z
N MET A 1 36.99 -16.27 -13.83
CA MET A 1 35.98 -15.55 -13.04
C MET A 1 34.66 -16.23 -13.34
N ASN A 2 34.27 -17.19 -12.49
CA ASN A 2 32.97 -17.83 -12.54
C ASN A 2 32.13 -17.17 -11.45
N ASP A 3 31.59 -16.00 -11.78
CA ASP A 3 30.62 -15.36 -10.92
C ASP A 3 29.30 -16.05 -11.23
N ASN A 4 28.96 -17.05 -10.41
CA ASN A 4 27.63 -17.65 -10.40
C ASN A 4 26.63 -16.58 -9.95
N PHE A 5 26.26 -15.69 -10.85
CA PHE A 5 25.17 -14.74 -10.62
C PHE A 5 23.89 -15.57 -10.44
N VAL A 6 23.31 -15.48 -9.25
CA VAL A 6 22.00 -16.06 -8.98
C VAL A 6 20.99 -15.16 -9.67
N TYR A 7 20.68 -15.49 -10.92
CA TYR A 7 19.61 -14.86 -11.68
C TYR A 7 18.26 -15.23 -11.08
N GLY A 8 17.39 -14.24 -10.91
CA GLY A 8 16.08 -14.44 -10.32
C GLY A 8 15.55 -13.22 -9.59
N LEU A 9 14.24 -13.18 -9.38
CA LEU A 9 13.60 -12.18 -8.54
C LEU A 9 13.96 -12.43 -7.07
N ASN A 10 14.68 -11.48 -6.46
CA ASN A 10 15.04 -11.54 -5.05
C ASN A 10 13.79 -11.53 -4.15
N GLU A 11 13.82 -12.25 -3.03
CA GLU A 11 12.77 -12.26 -2.01
C GLU A 11 12.34 -10.85 -1.57
N LYS A 12 13.29 -9.92 -1.43
CA LYS A 12 12.96 -8.52 -1.12
C LYS A 12 12.04 -7.92 -2.18
N ASN A 13 12.34 -8.12 -3.45
CA ASN A 13 11.57 -7.56 -4.57
C ASN A 13 10.21 -8.22 -4.73
N ARG A 14 10.14 -9.53 -4.52
CA ARG A 14 8.87 -10.24 -4.42
C ARG A 14 7.98 -9.60 -3.36
N ASN A 15 8.51 -9.33 -2.18
CA ASN A 15 7.74 -8.67 -1.12
C ASN A 15 7.34 -7.24 -1.48
N TYR A 16 8.18 -6.49 -2.21
CA TYR A 16 7.81 -5.15 -2.71
C TYR A 16 6.69 -5.16 -3.74
N ILE A 17 6.72 -6.08 -4.70
CA ILE A 17 5.64 -6.22 -5.70
C ILE A 17 4.32 -6.54 -4.99
N VAL A 18 4.36 -7.47 -4.03
CA VAL A 18 3.19 -7.85 -3.22
C VAL A 18 2.69 -6.67 -2.40
N ALA A 19 3.58 -5.88 -1.80
CA ALA A 19 3.21 -4.67 -1.06
C ALA A 19 2.59 -3.60 -1.97
N LEU A 20 3.09 -3.41 -3.19
CA LEU A 20 2.52 -2.48 -4.16
C LEU A 20 1.11 -2.90 -4.58
N VAL A 21 0.90 -4.18 -4.87
CA VAL A 21 -0.42 -4.69 -5.21
C VAL A 21 -1.37 -4.60 -4.02
N PHE A 22 -0.91 -4.92 -2.81
CA PHE A 22 -1.70 -4.72 -1.60
C PHE A 22 -2.10 -3.25 -1.41
N ALA A 23 -1.16 -2.31 -1.53
CA ALA A 23 -1.43 -0.88 -1.40
C ALA A 23 -2.43 -0.40 -2.47
N ALA A 24 -2.25 -0.84 -3.73
CA ALA A 24 -3.16 -0.52 -4.82
C ALA A 24 -4.57 -1.08 -4.55
N LEU A 25 -4.70 -2.30 -4.04
CA LEU A 25 -5.98 -2.90 -3.67
C LEU A 25 -6.61 -2.24 -2.44
N LEU A 26 -5.80 -1.77 -1.49
CA LEU A 26 -6.27 -1.06 -0.31
C LEU A 26 -6.93 0.26 -0.71
N VAL A 27 -6.28 0.98 -1.62
CA VAL A 27 -6.65 2.32 -2.10
C VAL A 27 -7.75 2.27 -3.16
N LEU A 28 -7.55 1.46 -4.21
CA LEU A 28 -8.39 1.42 -5.41
C LEU A 28 -9.38 0.25 -5.39
N GLY A 29 -9.28 -0.64 -4.41
CA GLY A 29 -10.13 -1.83 -4.37
C GLY A 29 -11.60 -1.51 -4.11
N PRO A 30 -12.51 -2.35 -4.64
CA PRO A 30 -13.94 -2.13 -4.53
C PRO A 30 -14.41 -2.17 -3.07
N VAL A 31 -15.02 -1.08 -2.60
CA VAL A 31 -15.53 -0.95 -1.23
C VAL A 31 -16.97 -1.44 -1.09
N GLN A 32 -17.72 -1.55 -2.20
CA GLN A 32 -19.15 -1.94 -2.26
C GLN A 32 -19.42 -2.73 -3.55
N PRO A 33 -20.38 -3.67 -3.61
CA PRO A 33 -21.47 -3.96 -2.66
C PRO A 33 -21.23 -5.11 -1.67
N TYR A 34 -20.12 -5.84 -1.75
CA TYR A 34 -19.99 -7.15 -1.11
C TYR A 34 -19.67 -7.14 0.41
N GLY A 35 -19.51 -5.98 1.05
CA GLY A 35 -19.27 -5.88 2.49
C GLY A 35 -17.80 -6.10 2.93
N MET A 36 -17.49 -5.78 4.19
CA MET A 36 -16.13 -5.77 4.76
C MET A 36 -15.41 -7.14 4.66
N VAL A 37 -16.14 -8.25 4.77
CA VAL A 37 -15.57 -9.60 4.72
C VAL A 37 -14.93 -9.88 3.36
N PHE A 38 -15.61 -9.54 2.26
CA PHE A 38 -15.06 -9.71 0.92
C PHE A 38 -13.87 -8.79 0.69
N ARG A 39 -13.87 -7.59 1.30
CA ARG A 39 -12.73 -6.68 1.26
C ARG A 39 -11.48 -7.28 1.89
N PHE A 40 -11.58 -7.82 3.10
CA PHE A 40 -10.46 -8.52 3.73
C PHE A 40 -10.06 -9.78 2.97
N ALA A 41 -11.04 -10.52 2.43
CA ALA A 41 -10.79 -11.73 1.65
C ALA A 41 -9.93 -11.43 0.43
N TYR A 42 -10.27 -10.43 -0.40
CA TYR A 42 -9.44 -10.12 -1.58
C TYR A 42 -8.13 -9.41 -1.21
N LEU A 43 -8.11 -8.58 -0.15
CA LEU A 43 -6.89 -7.95 0.36
C LEU A 43 -5.88 -8.94 0.92
N ALA A 44 -6.32 -10.11 1.39
CA ALA A 44 -5.43 -11.19 1.80
C ALA A 44 -5.13 -12.14 0.64
N ALA A 45 -6.16 -12.58 -0.08
CA ALA A 45 -6.04 -13.62 -1.11
C ALA A 45 -5.19 -13.17 -2.30
N ILE A 46 -5.41 -11.96 -2.84
CA ILE A 46 -4.69 -11.52 -4.03
C ILE A 46 -3.19 -11.36 -3.75
N PRO A 47 -2.76 -10.68 -2.67
CA PRO A 47 -1.34 -10.61 -2.31
C PRO A 47 -0.74 -11.99 -2.00
N ALA A 48 -1.48 -12.89 -1.35
CA ALA A 48 -0.98 -14.24 -1.05
C ALA A 48 -0.78 -15.07 -2.32
N VAL A 49 -1.74 -15.07 -3.24
CA VAL A 49 -1.63 -15.75 -4.54
C VAL A 49 -0.51 -15.16 -5.37
N LEU A 50 -0.38 -13.83 -5.41
CA LEU A 50 0.71 -13.15 -6.10
C LEU A 50 2.07 -13.51 -5.50
N TRP A 51 2.18 -13.54 -4.17
CA TRP A 51 3.42 -13.93 -3.49
C TRP A 51 3.81 -15.36 -3.85
N LEU A 52 2.85 -16.30 -3.86
CA LEU A 52 3.09 -17.68 -4.28
C LEU A 52 3.52 -17.74 -5.75
N ALA A 53 2.81 -17.06 -6.65
CA ALA A 53 3.14 -17.03 -8.07
C ALA A 53 4.57 -16.48 -8.32
N LEU A 54 4.95 -15.41 -7.62
CA LEU A 54 6.30 -14.84 -7.70
C LEU A 54 7.35 -15.71 -7.02
N ARG A 55 6.99 -16.50 -6.01
CA ARG A 55 7.91 -17.46 -5.39
C ARG A 55 8.26 -18.60 -6.35
N TYR A 56 7.26 -19.14 -7.07
CA TYR A 56 7.49 -20.25 -8.00
C TYR A 56 7.94 -19.82 -9.41
N GLY A 57 7.54 -18.64 -9.86
CA GLY A 57 7.83 -18.13 -11.20
C GLY A 57 8.93 -17.07 -11.25
N GLY A 58 9.14 -16.31 -10.16
CA GLY A 58 10.08 -15.19 -10.12
C GLY A 58 11.54 -15.62 -10.19
N GLU A 59 11.87 -16.82 -9.73
CA GLU A 59 13.22 -17.40 -9.84
C GLU A 59 13.63 -17.67 -11.29
N LYS A 60 12.67 -17.73 -12.23
CA LYS A 60 12.94 -17.93 -13.66
C LYS A 60 13.16 -16.63 -14.43
N LEU A 61 13.04 -15.49 -13.77
CA LEU A 61 13.28 -14.19 -14.38
C LEU A 61 14.79 -13.92 -14.44
N ASP A 62 15.28 -13.58 -15.61
CA ASP A 62 16.68 -13.19 -15.82
C ASP A 62 16.90 -11.75 -15.34
N LEU A 63 16.93 -11.56 -14.03
CA LEU A 63 17.13 -10.27 -13.38
C LEU A 63 18.50 -10.24 -12.70
N SER A 64 19.34 -9.30 -13.15
CA SER A 64 20.60 -9.01 -12.47
C SER A 64 20.36 -8.38 -11.09
N PRO A 65 21.35 -8.38 -10.18
CA PRO A 65 21.26 -7.66 -8.91
C PRO A 65 20.93 -6.17 -9.08
N ASP A 66 21.50 -5.52 -10.11
CA ASP A 66 21.26 -4.11 -10.42
C ASP A 66 19.83 -3.87 -10.91
N ASP A 67 19.28 -4.76 -11.74
CA ASP A 67 17.89 -4.68 -12.19
C ASP A 67 16.92 -4.93 -11.05
N ASN A 68 17.27 -5.83 -10.13
CA ASN A 68 16.53 -6.04 -8.90
C ASN A 68 16.51 -4.77 -8.04
N ASP A 69 17.63 -4.08 -7.84
CA ASP A 69 17.64 -2.84 -7.05
C ASP A 69 16.81 -1.74 -7.72
N ARG A 70 16.95 -1.56 -9.05
CA ARG A 70 16.16 -0.62 -9.84
C ARG A 70 14.66 -0.90 -9.77
N LEU A 71 14.27 -2.17 -9.88
CA LEU A 71 12.87 -2.60 -9.74
C LEU A 71 12.32 -2.29 -8.35
N SER A 72 13.11 -2.52 -7.30
CA SER A 72 12.69 -2.22 -5.92
C SER A 72 12.41 -0.73 -5.71
N ARG A 73 13.29 0.13 -6.26
CA ARG A 73 13.15 1.59 -6.16
C ARG A 73 11.98 2.10 -6.98
N SER A 74 11.79 1.58 -8.19
CA SER A 74 10.67 1.97 -9.06
C SER A 74 9.32 1.61 -8.46
N ILE A 75 9.19 0.42 -7.88
CA ILE A 75 7.99 0.00 -7.15
C ILE A 75 7.73 0.91 -5.96
N THR A 76 8.75 1.19 -5.15
CA THR A 76 8.60 2.04 -3.97
C THR A 76 8.21 3.48 -4.35
N ALA A 77 8.78 4.01 -5.43
CA ALA A 77 8.41 5.30 -6.00
C ALA A 77 6.96 5.30 -6.53
N ALA A 78 6.51 4.22 -7.15
CA ALA A 78 5.12 4.07 -7.60
C ALA A 78 4.14 4.04 -6.41
N ILE A 79 4.48 3.36 -5.31
CA ILE A 79 3.70 3.39 -4.06
C ILE A 79 3.60 4.83 -3.54
N ALA A 80 4.73 5.53 -3.45
CA ALA A 80 4.75 6.92 -3.01
C ALA A 80 3.84 7.81 -3.88
N GLY A 81 3.94 7.69 -5.21
CA GLY A 81 3.10 8.44 -6.15
C GLY A 81 1.60 8.14 -5.98
N MET A 82 1.22 6.87 -5.81
CA MET A 82 -0.18 6.50 -5.54
C MET A 82 -0.69 7.12 -4.25
N LEU A 83 0.08 7.03 -3.16
CA LEU A 83 -0.27 7.63 -1.87
C LEU A 83 -0.41 9.16 -1.97
N THR A 84 0.44 9.82 -2.75
CA THR A 84 0.31 11.26 -3.02
C THR A 84 -0.98 11.61 -3.76
N VAL A 85 -1.37 10.82 -4.77
CA VAL A 85 -2.65 11.02 -5.48
C VAL A 85 -3.84 10.87 -4.54
N VAL A 86 -3.80 9.86 -3.66
CA VAL A 86 -4.85 9.64 -2.65
C VAL A 86 -4.93 10.79 -1.65
N ALA A 87 -3.78 11.24 -1.16
CA ALA A 87 -3.72 12.41 -0.29
C ALA A 87 -4.38 13.64 -0.96
N TYR A 88 -4.04 13.89 -2.23
CA TYR A 88 -4.61 14.99 -3.00
C TYR A 88 -6.14 14.85 -3.17
N GLN A 89 -6.64 13.68 -3.54
CA GLN A 89 -8.08 13.42 -3.65
C GLN A 89 -8.79 13.61 -2.31
N THR A 90 -8.15 13.19 -1.21
CA THR A 90 -8.71 13.32 0.15
C THR A 90 -8.76 14.80 0.59
N ALA A 91 -7.71 15.57 0.27
CA ALA A 91 -7.61 17.00 0.55
C ALA A 91 -8.51 17.88 -0.33
N THR A 92 -9.00 17.37 -1.47
CA THR A 92 -9.87 18.08 -2.40
C THR A 92 -11.30 17.54 -2.43
N ALA A 93 -11.60 16.51 -1.62
CA ALA A 93 -12.92 15.93 -1.55
C ALA A 93 -13.94 16.96 -1.04
N LYS A 94 -15.04 17.13 -1.78
CA LYS A 94 -16.15 18.01 -1.37
C LYS A 94 -16.86 17.49 -0.11
N TYR A 95 -16.80 16.19 0.12
CA TYR A 95 -17.39 15.54 1.28
C TYR A 95 -16.48 14.42 1.77
N HIS A 96 -16.46 14.22 3.07
CA HIS A 96 -15.86 13.05 3.70
C HIS A 96 -16.84 12.42 4.70
N ARG A 97 -16.45 11.29 5.30
CA ARG A 97 -17.27 10.58 6.29
C ARG A 97 -16.63 10.75 7.66
N GLU A 98 -17.40 11.26 8.61
CA GLU A 98 -17.03 11.29 10.01
C GLU A 98 -18.04 10.51 10.84
N CYS A 99 -17.62 10.12 12.04
CA CYS A 99 -18.50 9.49 13.00
C CYS A 99 -19.33 10.54 13.72
N ALA A 100 -20.66 10.36 13.76
CA ALA A 100 -21.56 11.28 14.46
C ALA A 100 -21.24 11.42 15.94
N GLN A 101 -20.78 10.32 16.56
CA GLN A 101 -20.45 10.26 17.96
C GLN A 101 -19.30 9.27 18.18
N THR A 102 -18.36 9.66 19.04
CA THR A 102 -17.29 8.80 19.54
C THR A 102 -17.47 8.61 21.03
N VAL A 103 -17.32 7.38 21.51
CA VAL A 103 -17.29 7.07 22.94
C VAL A 103 -15.93 6.49 23.28
N ARG A 104 -15.50 6.72 24.52
CA ARG A 104 -14.26 6.15 25.02
C ARG A 104 -14.50 4.68 25.33
N ASP A 105 -13.74 3.79 24.71
CA ASP A 105 -13.80 2.37 25.04
C ASP A 105 -13.19 2.14 26.44
N GLY A 106 -13.53 1.00 27.04
CA GLY A 106 -13.01 0.62 28.37
C GLY A 106 -11.50 0.35 28.41
N GLN A 107 -10.81 0.41 27.26
CA GLN A 107 -9.37 0.20 27.09
C GLN A 107 -8.62 1.51 26.82
N GLY A 108 -9.31 2.66 26.82
CA GLY A 108 -8.72 3.99 26.66
C GLY A 108 -8.66 4.50 25.22
N GLY A 109 -9.16 3.75 24.24
CA GLY A 109 -9.37 4.19 22.87
C GLY A 109 -10.70 4.93 22.69
N TYR A 110 -10.94 5.40 21.46
CA TYR A 110 -12.22 5.98 21.06
C TYR A 110 -12.82 5.10 19.97
N GLU A 111 -14.05 4.65 20.19
CA GLU A 111 -14.82 3.91 19.20
C GLU A 111 -15.94 4.79 18.63
N CYS A 112 -16.16 4.68 17.33
CA CYS A 112 -17.31 5.30 16.69
C CYS A 112 -18.58 4.53 17.06
N VAL A 113 -19.48 5.20 17.77
CA VAL A 113 -20.82 4.66 18.06
C VAL A 113 -21.85 5.56 17.40
N GLY A 114 -22.63 4.99 16.48
CA GLY A 114 -23.63 5.73 15.70
C GLY A 114 -23.35 5.71 14.20
N GLU A 115 -24.15 6.48 13.45
CA GLU A 115 -24.07 6.51 11.99
C GLU A 115 -22.86 7.33 11.50
N THR A 116 -22.27 6.90 10.39
CA THR A 116 -21.29 7.71 9.67
C THR A 116 -22.02 8.79 8.87
N LEU A 117 -21.77 10.05 9.21
CA LEU A 117 -22.38 11.19 8.54
C LEU A 117 -21.46 11.70 7.44
N ARG A 118 -22.07 12.23 6.38
CA ARG A 118 -21.36 12.86 5.27
C ARG A 118 -21.16 14.34 5.60
N VAL A 119 -19.93 14.72 5.95
CA VAL A 119 -19.57 16.09 6.33
C VAL A 119 -19.06 16.84 5.10
N VAL A 120 -19.37 18.14 5.03
CA VAL A 120 -18.91 19.01 3.95
C VAL A 120 -17.45 19.39 4.20
N GLY A 121 -16.64 19.30 3.15
CA GLY A 121 -15.23 19.65 3.17
C GLY A 121 -14.30 18.43 3.11
N PRO A 122 -12.99 18.67 2.96
CA PRO A 122 -11.99 17.62 2.85
C PRO A 122 -11.60 17.04 4.22
N ASP A 123 -11.14 15.79 4.20
CA ASP A 123 -10.60 15.11 5.38
C ASP A 123 -9.10 15.39 5.49
N TYR A 124 -8.75 16.53 6.09
CA TYR A 124 -7.36 16.92 6.26
C TYR A 124 -6.58 15.96 7.18
N GLY A 125 -7.26 15.27 8.11
CA GLY A 125 -6.65 14.29 9.01
C GLY A 125 -6.12 13.09 8.21
N MET A 126 -6.99 12.47 7.41
CA MET A 126 -6.57 11.36 6.55
C MET A 126 -5.62 11.80 5.45
N ALA A 127 -5.81 13.00 4.86
CA ALA A 127 -4.88 13.53 3.87
C ALA A 127 -3.46 13.66 4.44
N PHE A 128 -3.31 14.14 5.67
CA PHE A 128 -2.01 14.23 6.35
C PHE A 128 -1.37 12.85 6.55
N ILE A 129 -2.14 11.85 6.99
CA ILE A 129 -1.66 10.47 7.16
C ILE A 129 -1.14 9.92 5.82
N TRP A 130 -1.87 10.12 4.73
CA TRP A 130 -1.44 9.68 3.40
C TRP A 130 -0.15 10.37 2.93
N ILE A 131 0.01 11.67 3.20
CA ILE A 131 1.25 12.41 2.90
C ILE A 131 2.42 11.85 3.71
N ALA A 132 2.22 11.57 5.01
CA ALA A 132 3.27 11.00 5.85
C ALA A 132 3.74 9.64 5.32
N PHE A 133 2.81 8.76 4.92
CA PHE A 133 3.17 7.49 4.30
C PHE A 133 3.82 7.66 2.92
N ALA A 134 3.34 8.60 2.11
CA ALA A 134 3.96 8.90 0.82
C ALA A 134 5.41 9.38 0.98
N ALA A 135 5.67 10.27 1.96
CA ALA A 135 6.99 10.77 2.28
C ALA A 135 7.92 9.65 2.79
N ALA A 136 7.42 8.78 3.67
CA ALA A 136 8.18 7.62 4.15
C ALA A 136 8.54 6.65 3.01
N ALA A 137 7.59 6.35 2.12
CA ALA A 137 7.83 5.53 0.95
C ALA A 137 8.85 6.18 0.00
N PHE A 138 8.70 7.48 -0.28
CA PHE A 138 9.63 8.22 -1.13
C PHE A 138 11.05 8.27 -0.55
N TRP A 139 11.17 8.48 0.77
CA TRP A 139 12.45 8.44 1.48
C TRP A 139 13.09 7.05 1.36
N ALA A 140 12.33 5.98 1.54
CA ALA A 140 12.83 4.61 1.37
C ALA A 140 13.30 4.33 -0.06
N ALA A 141 12.63 4.92 -1.07
CA ALA A 141 13.03 4.79 -2.47
C ALA A 141 14.35 5.53 -2.80
N THR A 142 14.60 6.67 -2.15
CA THR A 142 15.75 7.54 -2.46
C THR A 142 17.00 7.24 -1.62
N THR A 143 16.84 6.77 -0.38
CA THR A 143 17.96 6.54 0.54
C THR A 143 18.58 5.15 0.48
N ARG A 144 17.92 4.19 -0.18
CA ARG A 144 18.56 2.91 -0.47
C ARG A 144 19.68 3.10 -1.48
N ARG A 145 20.92 2.97 -1.02
CA ARG A 145 22.06 2.70 -1.89
C ARG A 145 22.20 1.19 -2.08
N SER A 146 22.52 0.81 -3.31
CA SER A 146 23.03 -0.51 -3.67
C SER A 146 24.27 -0.78 -2.83
N ASN A 147 24.18 -1.75 -1.92
CA ASN A 147 25.34 -2.41 -1.32
C ASN A 147 25.51 -3.75 -2.01
#